data_AF-A0A4R4SM11-F1
#
_entry.id   AF-A0A4R4SM11-F1
#
_cell.length_a   1.000
_cell.length_b   1.000
_cell.length_c   1.000
_cell.angle_alpha   90.00
_cell.angle_beta   90.00
_cell.angle_gamma   90.00
#
_symmetry.space_group_name_H-M   'P 1'
#
loop_
_entity.id
_entity.type
_entity.pdbx_description
1 polymer ?
#
loop_
_entity_poly.entity_id
_entity_poly.type
_entity_poly.pdbx_seq_one_letter_code
_entity_poly.pdbx_strand_id
1 'polypeptide(L)' 'MGRFPATARLSAVAAPLNAEDPTHIAGYRLTHRLGEGGMGKVYLSHTPGGRPIAIKVIRPEVAGDPEFRR' A
#
# COMPACT_ATOMS: atom_id res chain seq x y z
N MET A 1 11.59 17.18 15.75
CA MET A 1 10.52 16.69 16.66
C MET A 1 9.18 16.85 15.94
N GLY A 2 8.86 15.98 14.98
CA GLY A 2 7.59 16.02 14.23
C GLY A 2 6.81 14.75 14.52
N ARG A 3 5.81 14.85 15.39
CA ARG A 3 5.00 13.71 15.85
C ARG A 3 3.92 13.44 14.80
N PHE A 4 4.00 12.32 14.09
CA PHE A 4 2.90 11.86 13.23
C PHE A 4 1.70 11.52 14.11
N PRO A 5 0.50 12.09 13.89
CA PRO A 5 -0.67 11.74 14.66
C PRO A 5 -1.10 10.31 14.26
N ALA A 6 -0.81 9.35 15.12
CA ALA A 6 -1.53 8.09 15.15
C ALA A 6 -2.96 8.42 15.57
N THR A 7 -3.90 8.45 14.62
CA THR A 7 -5.28 7.92 14.71
C THR A 7 -6.03 8.36 13.44
N ALA A 8 -5.74 7.74 12.30
CA ALA A 8 -6.78 7.59 11.29
C ALA A 8 -7.51 6.30 11.64
N ARG A 9 -8.73 6.39 12.19
CA ARG A 9 -9.65 5.25 12.19
C ARG A 9 -9.94 4.94 10.72
N LEU A 10 -9.21 4.00 10.15
CA LEU A 10 -9.49 3.47 8.83
C LEU A 10 -10.74 2.59 8.94
N SER A 11 -11.92 3.21 8.91
CA SER A 11 -13.05 2.59 8.22
C SER A 11 -12.83 2.77 6.72
N ALA A 12 -11.66 2.33 6.22
CA ALA A 12 -11.44 2.15 4.80
C ALA A 12 -12.10 0.82 4.48
N VAL A 13 -13.26 0.87 3.81
CA VAL A 13 -13.82 -0.32 3.19
C VAL A 13 -12.80 -0.77 2.16
N ALA A 14 -12.01 -1.78 2.51
CA ALA A 14 -11.00 -2.34 1.64
C ALA A 14 -11.70 -2.88 0.39
N ALA A 15 -11.32 -2.37 -0.79
CA ALA A 15 -11.91 -2.80 -2.04
C ALA A 15 -11.21 -4.09 -2.52
N PRO A 16 -11.91 -5.02 -3.18
CA PRO A 16 -11.26 -6.15 -3.83
C PRO A 16 -10.26 -5.65 -4.88
N LEU A 17 -9.22 -6.45 -5.13
CA LEU A 17 -8.30 -6.20 -6.24
C LEU A 17 -9.07 -6.26 -7.57
N ASN A 18 -8.73 -5.38 -8.50
CA ASN A 18 -9.20 -5.48 -9.89
C ASN A 18 -8.17 -6.19 -10.78
N ALA A 19 -8.51 -6.40 -12.05
CA ALA A 19 -7.66 -7.11 -13.01
C ALA A 19 -6.31 -6.43 -13.27
N GLU A 20 -6.22 -5.10 -13.08
CA GLU A 20 -5.00 -4.30 -13.27
C GLU A 20 -4.14 -4.21 -12.01
N ASP A 21 -4.63 -4.72 -10.87
CA ASP A 21 -3.87 -4.74 -9.64
C ASP A 21 -2.94 -5.96 -9.59
N PRO A 22 -1.68 -5.79 -9.17
CA PRO A 22 -0.78 -6.91 -9.00
C PRO A 22 -1.31 -7.87 -7.92
N THR A 23 -1.13 -9.16 -8.13
CA THR A 23 -1.50 -10.17 -7.12
C THR A 23 -0.42 -10.34 -6.05
N HIS A 24 0.82 -9.97 -6.36
CA HIS A 24 1.98 -10.08 -5.46
C HIS A 24 2.94 -8.90 -5.64
N ILE A 25 3.54 -8.44 -4.55
CA ILE A 25 4.61 -7.44 -4.55
C ILE A 25 5.68 -7.87 -3.55
N ALA A 26 6.94 -7.89 -3.98
CA ALA A 26 8.09 -8.23 -3.13
C ALA A 26 7.88 -9.53 -2.32
N GLY A 27 7.23 -10.54 -2.92
CA GLY A 27 6.92 -11.83 -2.28
C GLY A 27 5.65 -11.84 -1.40
N TYR A 28 4.98 -10.70 -1.22
CA TYR A 28 3.75 -10.60 -0.44
C TYR A 28 2.52 -10.68 -1.33
N ARG A 29 1.60 -11.61 -1.02
CA ARG A 29 0.31 -11.74 -1.70
C ARG A 29 -0.63 -10.60 -1.29
N LEU A 30 -1.16 -9.87 -2.26
CA LEU A 30 -2.14 -8.81 -2.01
C LEU A 30 -3.54 -9.39 -1.90
N THR A 31 -4.38 -8.80 -1.04
CA THR A 31 -5.78 -9.25 -0.86
C THR A 31 -6.79 -8.19 -1.21
N HIS A 32 -6.50 -6.91 -0.91
CA HIS A 32 -7.42 -5.79 -1.15
C HIS A 32 -6.64 -4.51 -1.45
N ARG A 33 -7.29 -3.56 -2.11
CA ARG A 33 -6.84 -2.18 -2.22
C ARG A 33 -7.41 -1.38 -1.05
N LEU A 34 -6.52 -0.75 -0.30
CA LEU A 34 -6.86 0.12 0.83
C LEU A 34 -7.07 1.57 0.42
N GLY A 35 -6.45 2.01 -0.68
CA GLY A 35 -6.62 3.36 -1.20
C GLY A 35 -5.80 3.64 -2.45
N GLU A 36 -6.13 4.72 -3.13
CA GLU A 36 -5.45 5.23 -4.31
C GLU A 36 -5.41 6.76 -4.28
N GLY A 37 -4.29 7.35 -4.70
CA GLY A 37 -4.13 8.79 -4.83
C GLY A 37 -2.97 9.15 -5.77
N GLY A 38 -2.63 10.44 -5.83
CA GLY A 38 -1.63 10.96 -6.80
C GLY A 38 -0.25 10.29 -6.73
N MET A 39 0.17 9.84 -5.55
CA MET A 39 1.46 9.14 -5.38
C MET A 39 1.41 7.66 -5.76
N GLY A 40 0.22 7.06 -5.86
CA GLY A 40 0.04 5.65 -6.19
C GLY A 40 -1.02 4.94 -5.35
N LYS A 41 -0.83 3.64 -5.15
CA LYS A 41 -1.83 2.72 -4.59
C LYS A 41 -1.32 2.09 -3.29
N VAL A 42 -2.23 1.81 -2.38
CA VAL A 42 -1.95 1.11 -1.11
C VAL A 42 -2.75 -0.18 -1.07
N TYR A 43 -2.08 -1.29 -0.80
CA TYR A 43 -2.65 -2.62 -0.76
C TYR A 43 -2.54 -3.26 0.61
N LEU A 44 -3.51 -4.10 0.96
CA LEU A 44 -3.48 -4.97 2.13
C LEU A 44 -2.76 -6.27 1.77
N SER A 45 -1.86 -6.69 2.64
CA SER A 45 -1.27 -8.03 2.63
C SER A 45 -1.18 -8.56 4.06
N HIS A 46 -0.71 -9.79 4.20
CA HIS A 46 -0.42 -10.41 5.49
C HIS A 46 1.00 -10.96 5.48
N THR A 47 1.71 -10.79 6.59
CA THR A 47 2.96 -11.52 6.84
C THR A 47 2.70 -13.04 6.87
N PRO A 48 3.74 -13.88 6.76
CA PRO A 48 3.59 -15.32 6.95
C PRO A 48 2.90 -15.71 8.27
N GLY A 49 3.08 -14.92 9.33
CA GLY A 49 2.40 -15.09 10.62
C GLY A 49 0.99 -14.51 10.70
N GLY A 50 0.37 -14.13 9.57
CA GLY A 50 -1.01 -13.64 9.51
C GLY A 50 -1.21 -12.18 9.95
N ARG A 51 -0.15 -11.46 10.34
CA ARG A 51 -0.26 -10.04 10.71
C ARG A 51 -0.57 -9.18 9.48
N PRO A 52 -1.59 -8.30 9.51
CA PRO A 52 -1.90 -7.41 8.40
C PRO A 52 -0.79 -6.36 8.22
N ILE A 53 -0.44 -6.09 6.97
CA ILE A 53 0.52 -5.05 6.57
C ILE A 53 -0.03 -4.27 5.38
N ALA A 54 0.40 -3.02 5.23
CA ALA A 54 0.09 -2.19 4.08
C ALA A 54 1.32 -2.06 3.17
N ILE A 55 1.14 -2.26 1.87
CA ILE A 55 2.18 -2.09 0.85
C ILE A 55 1.80 -0.89 -0.01
N LYS A 56 2.63 0.16 -0.02
CA LYS A 56 2.45 1.34 -0.86
C LYS A 56 3.28 1.20 -2.13
N VAL A 57 2.63 1.26 -3.28
CA VAL A 57 3.25 1.25 -4.59
C VAL A 57 3.25 2.66 -5.14
N ILE A 58 4.43 3.17 -5.45
CA ILE A 58 4.61 4.50 -6.03
C ILE A 58 4.48 4.38 -7.55
N ARG A 59 3.78 5.33 -8.18
CA ARG A 59 3.65 5.35 -9.65
C ARG A 59 5.04 5.54 -10.30
N PRO A 60 5.36 4.87 -11.42
CA PRO A 60 6.65 4.97 -12.08
C PRO A 60 7.06 6.42 -12.41
N GLU A 61 6.07 7.25 -12.79
CA GLU A 61 6.22 8.68 -13.10
C GLU A 61 6.75 9.51 -11.92
N VAL A 62 6.53 9.04 -10.68
CA VAL A 62 7.00 9.68 -9.43
C VAL A 62 8.21 8.93 -8.85
N ALA A 63 8.40 7.65 -9.18
CA ALA A 63 9.50 6.80 -8.70
C ALA A 63 10.88 7.15 -9.30
N GLY A 64 10.94 8.07 -10.26
CA GLY A 64 12.18 8.68 -10.75
C GLY A 64 12.87 9.55 -9.70
N ASP A 65 12.16 9.96 -8.65
CA ASP A 65 12.70 10.76 -7.55
C ASP A 65 13.55 9.88 -6.60
N PRO A 66 14.84 10.23 -6.37
CA PRO A 66 15.75 9.52 -5.48
C PRO A 66 15.25 9.31 -4.05
N GLU A 67 14.32 10.14 -3.56
CA GLU A 67 13.76 10.00 -2.21
C GLU A 67 12.93 8.71 -2.04
N PHE A 68 12.45 8.10 -3.12
CA PHE A 68 11.54 6.94 -3.08
C PHE A 68 12.22 5.59 -3.30
N ARG A 69 13.55 5.56 -3.48
CA ARG A 69 14.34 4.32 -3.71
C ARG A 69 15.03 3.76 -2.46
N ARG A 70 14.72 4.30 -1.27
CA ARG A 70 15.32 3.88 0.01
C ARG A 70 14.53 2.80 0.72
#